data_AF-A0A8T9S6K6-F1
#
_entry.id   AF-A0A8T9S6K6-F1
#
_cell.length_a   1.000
_cell.length_b   1.000
_cell.length_c   1.000
_cell.angle_alpha   90.00
_cell.angle_beta   90.00
_cell.angle_gamma   90.00
#
_symmetry.space_group_name_H-M   'P 1'
#
loop_
_entity.id
_entity.type
_entity.pdbx_description
1 polymer ?
#
loop_
_entity_poly.entity_id
_entity_poly.type
_entity_poly.pdbx_seq_one_letter_code
_entity_poly.pdbx_strand_id
1 'polypeptide(L)'
;MDRKFWLLRGLRFFFFAALFVVAVTLATQALWNWLMPSLFHLPVISLAQTLGLLVLSRILFGFRGGRPGGWAAKRRAWKQRMAGRMEHLSPDAREKFRQEMRARCAMGWMGRPETATADTTARQPA
;
A
#
# COMPACT_ATOMS: atom_id res chain seq x y z
N MET A 1 10.98 18.32 0.02
CA MET A 1 10.56 16.91 -0.14
C MET A 1 11.81 16.06 -0.29
N ASP A 2 12.29 15.53 0.83
CA ASP A 2 13.62 14.92 0.93
C ASP A 2 13.65 13.51 0.32
N ARG A 3 14.21 13.42 -0.90
CA ARG A 3 14.33 12.17 -1.68
C ARG A 3 15.07 11.06 -0.90
N LYS A 4 15.92 11.43 0.04
CA LYS A 4 16.64 10.53 0.95
C LYS A 4 15.67 9.64 1.76
N PHE A 5 14.57 10.18 2.28
CA PHE A 5 13.61 9.39 3.06
C PHE A 5 12.87 8.34 2.20
N TRP A 6 12.62 8.64 0.92
CA TRP A 6 11.99 7.71 -0.01
C TRP A 6 12.95 6.58 -0.43
N LEU A 7 14.23 6.92 -0.62
CA LEU A 7 15.30 5.95 -0.88
C LEU A 7 15.55 5.04 0.33
N LEU A 8 15.66 5.58 1.55
CA LEU A 8 15.80 4.77 2.77
C LEU A 8 14.59 3.83 2.97
N ARG A 9 13.37 4.31 2.65
CA ARG A 9 12.16 3.49 2.76
C ARG A 9 12.10 2.39 1.71
N GLY A 10 12.54 2.68 0.49
CA GLY A 10 12.69 1.68 -0.57
C GLY A 10 13.76 0.63 -0.25
N LEU A 11 14.93 1.07 0.25
CA LEU A 11 16.03 0.18 0.62
C LEU A 11 15.64 -0.75 1.77
N ARG A 12 14.96 -0.23 2.80
CA ARG A 12 14.45 -1.06 3.90
C ARG A 12 13.47 -2.11 3.39
N PHE A 13 12.53 -1.72 2.51
CA PHE A 13 11.59 -2.67 1.92
C PHE A 13 12.29 -3.74 1.08
N PHE A 14 13.28 -3.34 0.27
CA PHE A 14 14.09 -4.27 -0.52
C PHE A 14 14.85 -5.27 0.36
N PHE A 15 15.45 -4.80 1.46
CA PHE A 15 16.14 -5.66 2.41
C PHE A 15 15.19 -6.69 3.04
N PHE A 16 14.00 -6.27 3.50
CA PHE A 16 12.99 -7.18 4.03
C PHE A 16 12.50 -8.18 2.97
N ALA A 17 12.32 -7.75 1.72
CA ALA A 17 11.94 -8.64 0.63
C ALA A 17 13.03 -9.67 0.33
N ALA A 18 14.30 -9.26 0.28
CA ALA A 18 15.43 -10.16 0.08
C ALA A 18 15.54 -11.17 1.23
N LEU A 19 15.41 -10.71 2.49
CA LEU A 19 15.41 -11.59 3.66
C LEU A 19 14.28 -12.61 3.60
N PHE A 20 13.08 -12.19 3.21
CA PHE A 20 11.94 -13.09 3.04
C PHE A 20 12.22 -14.16 1.98
N VAL A 21 12.77 -13.77 0.83
CA VAL A 21 13.15 -14.73 -0.24
C VAL A 21 14.17 -15.74 0.26
N VAL A 22 15.20 -15.30 0.99
CA VAL A 22 16.20 -16.20 1.57
C VAL A 22 15.57 -17.16 2.58
N ALA A 23 14.72 -16.66 3.48
CA ALA A 23 14.03 -17.47 4.48
C ALA A 23 13.14 -18.55 3.83
N VAL A 24 12.35 -18.17 2.82
CA VAL A 24 11.53 -19.11 2.06
C VAL A 24 12.39 -20.15 1.34
N THR A 25 13.49 -19.73 0.72
CA THR A 25 14.44 -20.65 0.05
C THR A 25 14.99 -21.68 1.02
N LEU A 26 15.47 -21.24 2.18
CA LEU A 26 16.02 -22.14 3.20
C LEU A 26 14.96 -23.08 3.76
N ALA A 27 13.75 -22.58 4.02
CA ALA A 27 12.64 -23.39 4.50
C ALA A 27 12.25 -24.47 3.48
N THR A 28 12.11 -24.11 2.20
CA THR A 28 11.81 -25.06 1.13
C THR A 28 12.92 -26.11 0.98
N GLN A 29 14.19 -25.70 1.01
CA GLN A 29 15.31 -26.63 0.93
C GLN A 29 15.32 -27.62 2.11
N ALA A 30 15.19 -27.11 3.34
CA ALA A 30 15.20 -27.94 4.55
C ALA A 30 14.05 -28.95 4.53
N LEU A 31 12.85 -28.49 4.18
CA LEU A 31 11.67 -29.34 4.08
C LEU A 31 11.84 -30.41 2.99
N TRP A 32 12.39 -30.03 1.83
CA TRP A 32 12.64 -30.97 0.74
C TRP A 32 13.64 -32.05 1.15
N ASN A 33 14.77 -31.66 1.73
CA ASN A 33 15.82 -32.59 2.15
C ASN A 33 15.35 -33.54 3.27
N TRP A 34 14.30 -33.19 4.01
CA TRP A 34 13.68 -34.07 5.00
C TRP A 34 12.62 -35.00 4.40
N LEU A 35 11.72 -34.50 3.54
CA LEU A 35 10.61 -35.30 3.01
C LEU A 35 11.01 -36.15 1.81
N MET A 36 11.68 -35.58 0.81
CA MET A 36 11.84 -36.25 -0.49
C MET A 36 12.85 -37.40 -0.46
N PRO A 37 14.00 -37.28 0.22
CA PRO A 37 14.91 -38.42 0.38
C PRO A 37 14.30 -39.53 1.25
N SER A 38 13.55 -39.18 2.30
CA SER A 38 12.98 -40.16 3.23
C SER A 38 11.80 -40.93 2.63
N LEU A 39 10.93 -40.26 1.87
CA LEU A 39 9.73 -40.86 1.31
C LEU A 39 9.94 -41.49 -0.07
N PHE A 40 10.77 -40.88 -0.91
CA PHE A 40 10.89 -41.26 -2.32
C PHE A 40 12.32 -41.59 -2.76
N HIS A 41 13.29 -41.56 -1.83
CA HIS A 41 14.72 -41.78 -2.10
C HIS A 41 15.28 -40.88 -3.21
N LEU A 42 14.69 -39.68 -3.35
CA LEU A 42 15.16 -38.68 -4.30
C LEU A 42 16.45 -38.01 -3.80
N PRO A 43 17.31 -37.51 -4.71
CA PRO A 43 18.52 -36.80 -4.34
C PRO A 43 18.21 -35.52 -3.57
N VAL A 44 19.08 -35.19 -2.62
CA VAL A 44 19.05 -33.92 -1.90
C VAL A 44 19.26 -32.77 -2.87
N ILE A 45 18.51 -31.69 -2.68
CA ILE A 45 18.64 -30.49 -3.51
C ILE A 45 19.57 -29.48 -2.85
N SER A 46 20.39 -28.82 -3.67
CA SER A 46 21.28 -27.75 -3.21
C SER A 46 20.58 -26.39 -3.17
N LEU A 47 21.24 -25.40 -2.55
CA LEU A 47 20.72 -24.04 -2.41
C LEU A 47 20.44 -23.43 -3.78
N ALA A 48 21.36 -23.65 -4.73
CA ALA A 48 21.23 -23.18 -6.11
C ALA A 48 20.04 -23.82 -6.84
N GLN A 49 19.78 -25.12 -6.63
CA GLN A 49 18.62 -25.80 -7.22
C GLN A 49 17.31 -25.29 -6.64
N THR A 50 17.26 -25.09 -5.32
CA THR A 50 16.07 -24.56 -4.64
C THR A 50 15.77 -23.12 -5.10
N LEU A 51 16.81 -22.28 -5.22
CA LEU A 51 16.70 -20.96 -5.82
C LEU A 51 16.21 -21.03 -7.27
N GLY A 52 16.76 -21.93 -8.09
CA GLY A 52 16.32 -22.15 -9.47
C GLY A 52 14.85 -22.53 -9.57
N LEU A 53 14.37 -23.44 -8.73
CA LEU A 53 12.96 -23.84 -8.63
C LEU A 53 12.05 -22.70 -8.17
N LEU A 54 12.49 -21.90 -7.19
CA LEU A 54 11.75 -20.73 -6.73
C LEU A 54 11.68 -19.64 -7.82
N VAL A 55 12.77 -19.39 -8.52
CA VAL A 55 12.79 -18.45 -9.66
C VAL A 55 11.88 -18.96 -10.78
N LEU A 56 11.98 -20.24 -11.13
CA LEU A 56 11.16 -20.86 -12.17
C LEU A 56 9.67 -20.79 -11.82
N SER A 57 9.28 -21.18 -10.61
CA SER A 57 7.89 -21.05 -10.12
C SER A 57 7.44 -19.58 -10.08
N ARG A 58 8.33 -18.65 -9.72
CA ARG A 58 8.03 -17.21 -9.75
C ARG A 58 7.84 -16.66 -11.16
N ILE A 59 8.52 -17.22 -12.16
CA ILE A 59 8.35 -16.87 -13.57
C ILE A 59 7.04 -17.47 -14.10
N LEU A 60 6.79 -18.77 -13.84
CA LEU A 60 5.58 -19.48 -14.30
C LEU A 60 4.29 -18.94 -13.67
N PHE A 61 4.25 -18.81 -12.34
CA PHE A 61 3.06 -18.41 -11.62
C PHE A 61 3.00 -16.90 -11.34
N GLY A 62 4.15 -16.25 -11.21
CA GLY A 62 4.22 -14.87 -10.78
C GLY A 62 4.23 -13.83 -11.91
N PHE A 63 4.29 -14.23 -13.18
CA PHE A 63 4.09 -13.30 -14.32
C PHE A 63 2.61 -13.08 -14.66
N ARG A 64 1.69 -13.91 -14.14
CA ARG A 64 0.23 -13.80 -14.36
C ARG A 64 -0.54 -13.04 -13.27
N GLY A 65 0.07 -12.71 -12.13
CA GLY A 65 -0.66 -12.22 -10.95
C GLY A 65 -0.43 -10.77 -10.50
N GLY A 66 0.50 -10.03 -11.10
CA GLY A 66 0.93 -8.75 -10.51
C GLY A 66 1.47 -7.75 -11.51
N ARG A 67 0.61 -7.19 -12.37
CA ARG A 67 0.96 -5.94 -13.07
C ARG A 67 1.22 -4.86 -12.00
N PRO A 68 2.39 -4.18 -12.01
CA PRO A 68 2.66 -3.00 -11.16
C PRO A 68 1.69 -1.83 -11.40
N GLY A 69 0.77 -1.95 -12.37
CA GLY A 69 -0.31 -1.00 -12.64
C GLY A 69 -1.60 -1.22 -11.84
N GLY A 70 -1.76 -2.33 -11.10
CA GLY A 70 -3.01 -2.65 -10.40
C GLY A 70 -3.40 -1.62 -9.34
N TRP A 71 -2.45 -1.17 -8.52
CA TRP A 71 -2.72 -0.19 -7.45
C TRP A 71 -2.99 1.22 -8.01
N ALA A 72 -2.25 1.62 -9.05
CA ALA A 72 -2.47 2.89 -9.75
C ALA A 72 -3.81 2.91 -10.51
N ALA A 73 -4.18 1.81 -11.17
CA ALA A 73 -5.46 1.64 -11.83
C ALA A 73 -6.62 1.64 -10.82
N LYS A 74 -6.47 0.94 -9.68
CA LYS A 74 -7.48 0.95 -8.60
C LYS A 74 -7.67 2.35 -8.01
N ARG A 75 -6.57 3.11 -7.85
CA ARG A 75 -6.63 4.50 -7.37
C ARG A 75 -7.34 5.42 -8.37
N ARG A 76 -7.07 5.28 -9.67
CA ARG A 76 -7.78 6.04 -10.73
C ARG A 76 -9.27 5.68 -10.77
N ALA A 77 -9.60 4.39 -10.72
CA ALA A 77 -10.98 3.90 -10.70
C ALA A 77 -11.75 4.36 -9.46
N TRP A 78 -11.09 4.40 -8.29
CA TRP A 78 -11.68 4.93 -7.06
C TRP A 78 -11.91 6.44 -7.15
N LYS A 79 -10.94 7.18 -7.70
CA LYS A 79 -11.06 8.63 -7.89
C LYS A 79 -12.19 8.99 -8.87
N GLN A 80 -12.36 8.23 -9.94
CA GLN A 80 -13.47 8.39 -10.88
C GLN A 80 -14.82 8.07 -10.24
N ARG A 81 -14.93 6.99 -9.46
CA ARG A 81 -16.17 6.68 -8.71
C ARG A 81 -16.54 7.77 -7.71
N MET A 82 -15.55 8.35 -7.03
CA MET A 82 -15.77 9.46 -6.11
C MET A 82 -16.17 10.75 -6.84
N ALA A 83 -15.55 11.03 -8.00
CA ALA A 83 -15.90 12.19 -8.82
C ALA A 83 -17.35 12.13 -9.31
N GLY A 84 -17.80 10.99 -9.86
CA GLY A 84 -19.19 10.82 -10.31
C GLY A 84 -20.20 10.93 -9.16
N ARG A 85 -19.87 10.41 -7.96
CA ARG A 85 -20.72 10.62 -6.78
C ARG A 85 -20.87 12.09 -6.39
N MET A 86 -19.84 12.91 -6.58
CA MET A 86 -19.88 14.34 -6.24
C MET A 86 -20.63 15.21 -7.27
N GLU A 87 -20.83 14.74 -8.51
CA GLU A 87 -21.55 15.47 -9.56
C GLU A 87 -23.08 15.42 -9.36
N HIS A 88 -23.60 14.38 -8.71
CA HIS A 88 -25.03 14.27 -8.40
C HIS A 88 -25.46 15.03 -7.14
N LEU A 89 -24.55 15.67 -6.40
CA LEU A 89 -24.91 16.53 -5.28
C LEU A 89 -25.14 17.98 -5.74
N SER A 90 -26.27 18.54 -5.31
CA SER A 90 -26.59 19.98 -5.38
C SER A 90 -25.41 20.83 -4.87
N PRO A 91 -25.12 22.00 -5.47
CA PRO A 91 -23.96 22.84 -5.13
C PRO A 91 -23.82 23.10 -3.63
N ASP A 92 -24.92 23.34 -2.92
CA ASP A 92 -24.97 23.61 -1.49
C ASP A 92 -24.49 22.41 -0.64
N ALA A 93 -24.89 21.20 -1.02
CA ALA A 93 -24.49 19.96 -0.35
C ALA A 93 -23.02 19.58 -0.65
N ARG A 94 -22.52 19.95 -1.84
CA ARG A 94 -21.14 19.69 -2.27
C ARG A 94 -20.13 20.51 -1.48
N GLU A 95 -20.50 21.72 -1.05
CA GLU A 95 -19.65 22.58 -0.22
C GLU A 95 -19.55 22.07 1.21
N LYS A 96 -20.68 21.71 1.85
CA LYS A 96 -20.68 21.10 3.19
C LYS A 96 -19.89 19.79 3.22
N PHE A 97 -20.11 18.92 2.23
CA PHE A 97 -19.35 17.67 2.12
C PHE A 97 -17.85 17.91 1.89
N ARG A 98 -17.49 18.88 1.05
CA ARG A 98 -16.08 19.25 0.81
C ARG A 98 -15.45 19.85 2.07
N GLN A 99 -16.19 20.64 2.85
CA GLN A 99 -15.73 21.20 4.12
C GLN A 99 -15.53 20.11 5.18
N GLU A 100 -16.48 19.19 5.37
CA GLU A 100 -16.31 18.06 6.29
C GLU A 100 -15.17 17.14 5.86
N MET A 101 -15.06 16.85 4.57
CA MET A 101 -13.99 15.99 4.05
C MET A 101 -12.63 16.69 4.16
N ARG A 102 -12.56 18.01 3.98
CA ARG A 102 -11.38 18.82 4.28
C ARG A 102 -11.07 18.87 5.76
N ALA A 103 -12.06 19.02 6.65
CA ALA A 103 -11.86 19.00 8.10
C ALA A 103 -11.32 17.64 8.58
N ARG A 104 -11.87 16.54 8.05
CA ARG A 104 -11.43 15.17 8.36
C ARG A 104 -10.06 14.84 7.73
N CYS A 105 -9.73 15.37 6.55
CA CYS A 105 -8.40 15.19 5.94
C CYS A 105 -7.35 16.21 6.43
N ALA A 106 -7.75 17.37 6.95
CA ALA A 106 -6.86 18.37 7.55
C ALA A 106 -6.33 17.91 8.91
N MET A 107 -7.06 17.01 9.58
CA MET A 107 -6.61 16.24 10.75
C MET A 107 -5.46 15.26 10.44
N GLY A 108 -4.86 15.38 9.24
CA GLY A 108 -3.64 14.70 8.86
C GLY A 108 -2.37 15.56 8.87
N TRP A 109 -2.39 16.91 8.75
CA TRP A 109 -1.13 17.69 8.75
C TRP A 109 -1.19 19.24 8.83
N MET A 110 -2.31 19.95 8.99
CA MET A 110 -2.25 21.43 9.08
C MET A 110 -3.44 22.11 9.79
N GLY A 111 -3.12 22.87 10.85
CA GLY A 111 -3.70 24.17 11.21
C GLY A 111 -5.21 24.28 11.50
N ARG A 112 -5.54 24.50 12.77
CA ARG A 112 -6.84 25.02 13.25
C ARG A 112 -7.08 26.43 12.66
N PRO A 113 -8.16 26.70 11.89
CA PRO A 113 -8.58 28.06 11.65
C PRO A 113 -9.43 28.55 12.84
N GLU A 114 -8.91 29.57 13.48
CA GLU A 114 -9.44 30.30 14.62
C GLU A 114 -10.37 31.41 14.12
N THR A 115 -11.66 31.13 13.94
CA THR A 115 -12.66 32.17 13.61
C THR A 115 -14.04 31.80 14.15
N ALA A 116 -14.30 32.05 15.44
CA ALA A 116 -15.68 31.97 15.98
C ALA A 116 -15.90 32.72 17.31
N THR A 117 -15.25 33.87 17.55
CA THR A 117 -15.54 34.69 18.76
C THR A 117 -15.53 36.20 18.49
N ALA A 118 -15.78 36.65 17.25
CA ALA A 118 -15.77 38.07 16.92
C ALA A 118 -17.15 38.72 16.66
N ASP A 119 -18.28 38.04 16.87
CA ASP A 119 -19.59 38.60 16.44
C ASP A 119 -20.74 38.51 17.46
N THR A 120 -20.43 38.46 18.76
CA THR A 120 -21.45 38.52 19.82
C THR A 120 -21.11 39.56 20.89
N THR A 121 -20.71 40.78 20.51
CA THR A 121 -20.71 41.93 21.46
C THR A 121 -20.97 43.28 20.78
N ALA A 122 -21.48 43.30 19.55
CA ALA A 122 -21.84 44.54 18.84
C ALA A 122 -23.33 44.57 18.47
N ARG A 123 -24.20 44.28 19.45
CA ARG A 123 -25.64 44.55 19.30
C ARG A 123 -26.32 44.72 20.65
N GLN A 124 -26.20 45.93 21.21
CA GLN A 124 -27.23 46.42 22.11
C GLN A 124 -27.41 47.93 21.92
N PRO A 125 -28.48 48.36 21.22
CA PRO A 125 -28.89 49.75 21.12
C PRO A 125 -29.85 50.16 22.25
N ALA A 126 -29.72 51.45 22.65
CA ALA A 126 -30.58 52.29 23.48
C ALA A 126 -30.73 51.95 24.97
#